data_AF-A0A925NK29-F1
#
_entry.id   AF-A0A925NK29-F1
#
_cell.length_a   1.000
_cell.length_b   1.000
_cell.length_c   1.000
_cell.angle_alpha   90.00
_cell.angle_beta   90.00
_cell.angle_gamma   90.00
#
_symmetry.space_group_name_H-M   'P 1'
#
loop_
_entity.id
_entity.type
_entity.pdbx_description
1 polymer ?
#
loop_
_entity_poly.entity_id
_entity_poly.type
_entity_poly.pdbx_seq_one_letter_code
_entity_poly.pdbx_strand_id
1 'polypeptide(L)' 'MLDVRLAIGGLFTIIGVLLIAHGVTVPVATEFPFNGQTISVNLNRDWGAVIFIFGALMLLLVRLENRAKKTGDEA' A
#
# COMPACT_ATOMS: atom_id res chain seq x y z
N MET A 1 -4.51 24.54 2.25
CA MET A 1 -5.49 23.55 1.74
C MET A 1 -5.04 22.19 2.24
N LEU A 2 -5.95 21.34 2.74
CA LEU A 2 -5.60 20.00 3.20
C LEU A 2 -4.96 19.22 2.03
N ASP A 3 -3.70 18.79 2.14
CA ASP A 3 -3.10 17.96 1.08
C ASP A 3 -3.74 16.57 1.17
N VAL A 4 -4.77 16.40 0.34
CA VAL A 4 -5.55 15.17 0.23
C VAL A 4 -4.65 13.97 -0.10
N ARG A 5 -3.50 14.19 -0.76
CA ARG A 5 -2.55 13.10 -1.05
C ARG A 5 -1.95 12.50 0.21
N LEU A 6 -1.68 13.34 1.23
CA LEU A 6 -1.15 12.86 2.50
C LEU A 6 -2.20 12.05 3.27
N ALA A 7 -3.46 12.51 3.26
CA ALA A 7 -4.57 11.78 3.86
C ALA A 7 -4.84 10.44 3.16
N ILE A 8 -4.93 10.44 1.84
CA ILE A 8 -5.18 9.23 1.03
C ILE A 8 -4.01 8.24 1.14
N GLY A 9 -2.77 8.71 1.02
CA GLY A 9 -1.58 7.86 1.16
C GLY A 9 -1.48 7.24 2.55
N GLY A 10 -1.83 8.00 3.60
CA GLY A 10 -1.92 7.51 4.97
C GLY A 10 -2.97 6.41 5.13
N LEU A 11 -4.19 6.62 4.63
CA LEU A 11 -5.26 5.63 4.69
C LEU A 11 -4.89 4.34 3.98
N PHE A 12 -4.38 4.40 2.75
CA PHE A 12 -3.95 3.20 2.02
C PHE A 12 -2.82 2.47 2.75
N THR A 13 -1.85 3.20 3.32
CA THR A 13 -0.77 2.57 4.09
C THR A 13 -1.33 1.83 5.30
N ILE A 14 -2.22 2.46 6.09
CA ILE A 14 -2.82 1.86 7.29
C ILE A 14 -3.65 0.63 6.95
N ILE A 15 -4.52 0.75 5.93
CA ILE A 15 -5.38 -0.36 5.49
C ILE A 15 -4.52 -1.51 4.95
N GLY A 16 -3.49 -1.22 4.16
CA GLY A 16 -2.56 -2.21 3.65
C GLY A 16 -1.84 -2.97 4.77
N VAL A 17 -1.31 -2.26 5.78
CA VAL A 17 -0.70 -2.90 6.96
C VAL A 17 -1.70 -3.79 7.69
N LEU A 18 -2.93 -3.32 7.89
CA LEU A 18 -3.97 -4.08 8.56
C LEU A 18 -4.30 -5.38 7.82
N LEU A 19 -4.45 -5.31 6.50
CA LEU A 19 -4.75 -6.47 5.65
C LEU A 19 -3.59 -7.48 5.61
N ILE A 20 -2.34 -7.01 5.53
CA ILE A 20 -1.15 -7.87 5.60
C ILE A 20 -1.10 -8.57 6.95
N ALA A 21 -1.23 -7.82 8.05
CA ALA A 21 -1.21 -8.38 9.40
C ALA A 21 -2.30 -9.43 9.58
N HIS A 22 -3.52 -9.14 9.14
CA HIS A 22 -4.63 -10.08 9.17
C HIS A 22 -4.39 -11.32 8.28
N GLY A 23 -3.86 -11.13 7.07
CA GLY A 23 -3.56 -12.23 6.16
C GLY A 23 -2.44 -13.14 6.67
N VAL A 24 -1.51 -12.62 7.48
CA VAL A 24 -0.45 -13.40 8.13
C VAL A 24 -0.98 -14.16 9.36
N THR A 25 -1.86 -13.54 10.17
CA THR A 25 -2.40 -14.19 11.38
C THR A 25 -3.52 -15.17 11.10
N VAL A 26 -4.32 -14.92 10.05
CA VAL A 26 -5.42 -15.77 9.63
C VAL A 26 -5.13 -16.27 8.22
N PRO A 27 -4.48 -17.46 8.08
CA PRO A 27 -4.18 -18.02 6.77
C PRO A 27 -5.48 -18.55 6.13
N VAL A 28 -6.21 -17.64 5.48
CA VAL A 28 -7.31 -17.98 4.56
C VAL A 28 -6.73 -18.08 3.16
N ALA A 29 -6.70 -19.29 2.62
CA ALA A 29 -6.37 -19.53 1.23
C ALA A 29 -7.65 -19.46 0.40
N THR A 30 -7.67 -18.56 -0.57
CA THR A 30 -8.68 -18.53 -1.62
C THR A 30 -8.14 -19.31 -2.81
N GLU A 31 -8.90 -20.30 -3.23
CA GLU A 31 -8.58 -21.14 -4.37
C GLU A 31 -9.09 -20.50 -5.66
N PHE A 32 -8.17 -20.24 -6.60
CA PHE A 32 -8.50 -19.73 -7.92
C PHE A 32 -8.14 -20.77 -8.98
N PRO A 33 -9.09 -21.15 -9.85
CA PRO A 33 -8.78 -21.98 -11.01
C PRO A 33 -8.00 -21.17 -12.03
N PHE A 34 -6.78 -21.61 -12.35
CA PHE A 34 -5.91 -21.00 -13.34
C PHE A 34 -5.28 -22.09 -14.21
N ASN A 35 -5.60 -22.07 -15.51
CA ASN A 35 -5.05 -22.99 -16.51
C ASN A 35 -5.14 -24.48 -16.13
N GLY A 36 -6.28 -24.90 -15.58
CA GLY A 36 -6.51 -26.29 -15.14
C GLY A 36 -5.84 -26.68 -13.82
N GLN A 37 -5.19 -25.74 -13.13
CA GLN A 37 -4.65 -25.92 -11.78
C GLN A 37 -5.35 -24.99 -10.78
N THR A 38 -5.36 -25.38 -9.52
CA THR A 38 -5.87 -24.53 -8.43
C THR A 38 -4.71 -23.82 -7.76
N ILE A 39 -4.74 -22.48 -7.77
CA ILE A 39 -3.75 -21.66 -7.08
C ILE A 39 -4.37 -21.18 -5.77
N SER A 40 -3.69 -21.43 -4.65
CA SER A 40 -4.06 -20.91 -3.34
C SER A 40 -3.38 -19.55 -3.11
N VAL A 41 -4.16 -18.48 -3.03
CA VAL A 41 -3.66 -17.14 -2.69
C VAL A 41 -4.34 -16.62 -1.44
N ASN A 42 -3.64 -15.83 -0.63
CA ASN A 42 -4.25 -15.19 0.53
C ASN A 42 -4.63 -13.77 0.12
N LEU A 43 -5.92 -13.59 -0.17
CA LEU A 43 -6.43 -12.34 -0.73
C LEU A 43 -6.08 -11.14 0.17
N ASN A 44 -6.17 -11.30 1.49
CA ASN A 44 -5.84 -10.23 2.45
C ASN A 44 -4.36 -9.87 2.41
N ARG A 45 -3.48 -10.88 2.45
CA ARG A 45 -2.03 -10.65 2.42
C ARG A 45 -1.59 -10.04 1.09
N ASP A 46 -2.00 -10.64 -0.01
CA ASP A 46 -1.47 -10.32 -1.34
C ASP A 46 -2.02 -8.96 -1.83
N TRP A 47 -3.32 -8.69 -1.67
CA TRP A 47 -3.87 -7.35 -1.97
C TRP A 47 -3.49 -6.30 -0.93
N GLY A 48 -3.38 -6.68 0.35
CA GLY A 48 -2.87 -5.79 1.39
C GLY A 48 -1.47 -5.28 1.06
N ALA A 49 -0.59 -6.15 0.53
CA ALA A 49 0.73 -5.77 0.06
C ALA A 49 0.68 -4.75 -1.09
N VAL A 50 -0.18 -4.96 -2.09
CA VAL A 50 -0.37 -4.02 -3.21
C VAL A 50 -0.83 -2.65 -2.71
N ILE A 51 -1.84 -2.62 -1.84
CA ILE A 51 -2.39 -1.38 -1.28
C ILE A 51 -1.36 -0.66 -0.40
N PHE A 52 -0.61 -1.40 0.42
CA PHE A 52 0.46 -0.85 1.24
C PHE A 52 1.56 -0.22 0.39
N ILE A 53 2.04 -0.91 -0.64
CA ILE A 53 3.07 -0.39 -1.56
C ILE A 53 2.56 0.90 -2.21
N PHE A 54 1.32 0.90 -2.70
CA PHE A 54 0.71 2.09 -3.31
C PHE A 54 0.67 3.29 -2.33
N GLY A 55 0.16 3.08 -1.11
CA GLY A 55 0.12 4.11 -0.08
C GLY A 55 1.51 4.63 0.30
N ALA A 56 2.48 3.73 0.46
CA ALA A 56 3.86 4.06 0.79
C ALA A 56 4.53 4.87 -0.32
N LEU A 57 4.32 4.51 -1.60
CA LEU A 57 4.84 5.25 -2.75
C LEU A 57 4.25 6.66 -2.81
N MET A 58 2.94 6.81 -2.56
CA MET A 58 2.30 8.12 -2.52
C MET A 58 2.90 9.03 -1.44
N LEU A 59 3.10 8.49 -0.23
CA LEU A 59 3.72 9.22 0.87
C LEU A 59 5.21 9.51 0.61
N LEU A 60 5.91 8.65 -0.13
CA LEU A 60 7.28 8.88 -0.55
C LEU A 60 7.35 10.05 -1.54
N LEU A 61 6.49 10.08 -2.54
CA LEU A 61 6.43 11.15 -3.54
C LEU A 61 6.15 12.52 -2.90
N VAL A 62 5.23 12.59 -1.93
CA VAL A 62 4.99 13.83 -1.17
C VAL A 62 6.24 14.27 -0.40
N ARG A 63 6.97 13.34 0.21
CA ARG A 63 8.23 13.67 0.90
C ARG A 63 9.32 14.14 -0.07
N LEU A 64 9.40 13.55 -1.26
CA LEU A 64 10.35 13.95 -2.29
C LEU A 64 10.03 15.36 -2.80
N GLU A 65 8.76 15.67 -3.07
CA GLU A 65 8.31 17.01 -3.49
C GLU A 65 8.67 18.08 -2.44
N ASN A 66 8.41 17.80 -1.16
CA ASN A 66 8.71 18.73 -0.07
C ASN A 66 10.21 18.98 0.09
N ARG A 67 11.05 17.96 -0.13
CA ARG A 67 12.52 18.10 -0.12
C ARG A 67 13.02 18.96 -1.28
N ALA A 68 12.50 18.72 -2.50
CA ALA A 68 12.87 19.49 -3.68
C ALA A 68 12.52 20.99 -3.53
N LYS A 69 11.34 21.30 -2.97
CA LYS A 69 10.94 22.68 -2.67
C LYS A 69 11.88 23.36 -1.67
N LYS A 70 12.32 22.64 -0.62
CA LYS A 70 13.20 23.21 0.40
C LYS A 70 14.58 23.60 -0.17
N THR A 71 15.17 22.77 -1.03
CA THR A 71 16.48 23.07 -1.64
C THR A 71 16.44 24.27 -2.59
N GLY A 72 15.32 24.50 -3.28
CA GLY A 72 15.15 25.66 -4.17
C GLY A 72 14.89 27.00 -3.47
N ASP A 73 14.53 26.99 -2.19
CA ASP A 73 14.32 28.20 -1.38
C ASP A 73 15.63 28.68 -0.69
N GLU A 74 16.61 27.78 -0.55
CA GLU A 74 17.94 28.06 0.02
C GLU A 74 18.99 28.42 -1.06
N ALA A 75 18.61 28.48 -2.34
CA ALA A 75 19.49 28.75 -3.50
C ALA A 75 19.18 30.10 -4.17
#